data_AF-A0A957RIH5-F1
#
_entry.id   AF-A0A957RIH5-F1
#
_cell.length_a   1.000
_cell.length_b   1.000
_cell.length_c   1.000
_cell.angle_alpha   90.00
_cell.angle_beta   90.00
_cell.angle_gamma   90.00
#
_symmetry.space_group_name_H-M   'P 1'
#
loop_
_entity.id
_entity.type
_entity.pdbx_description
1 polymer ?
#
loop_
_entity_poly.entity_id
_entity_poly.type
_entity_poly.pdbx_seq_one_letter_code
_entity_poly.pdbx_strand_id
1 'polypeptide(L)'
;RQKLLSGIQVASTKRPISRETMENMVSQLTESLQALGRSEVPSKLIGGMVLDQLAHIDQVAYIRFASVYLDMNDLAELRSEIDRLMGRPSSSELS
;
A
#
# COMPACT_ATOMS: atom_id res chain seq x y z
N ARG A 1 -2.05 -13.13 8.11
CA ARG A 1 -0.63 -12.69 8.20
C ARG A 1 0.21 -13.08 6.98
N GLN A 2 0.47 -14.37 6.69
CA GLN A 2 1.42 -14.79 5.64
C GLN A 2 1.09 -14.24 4.23
N LYS A 3 -0.19 -14.26 3.83
CA LYS A 3 -0.63 -13.70 2.53
C LYS A 3 -0.31 -12.20 2.40
N LEU A 4 -0.49 -11.44 3.48
CA LEU A 4 -0.20 -10.00 3.52
C LEU A 4 1.29 -9.73 3.34
N LEU A 5 2.13 -10.46 4.09
CA LEU A 5 3.58 -10.36 3.97
C LEU A 5 4.05 -10.69 2.54
N SER A 6 3.48 -11.73 1.93
CA SER A 6 3.81 -12.11 0.55
C SER A 6 3.45 -11.01 -0.45
N GLY A 7 2.27 -10.38 -0.32
CA GLY A 7 1.89 -9.25 -1.17
C GLY A 7 2.84 -8.06 -1.05
N ILE A 8 3.22 -7.70 0.19
CA ILE A 8 4.19 -6.63 0.46
C ILE A 8 5.57 -6.98 -0.12
N GLN A 9 6.03 -8.23 0.03
CA GLN A 9 7.30 -8.69 -0.53
C GLN A 9 7.34 -8.56 -2.05
N VAL A 10 6.27 -8.97 -2.74
CA VAL A 10 6.18 -8.85 -4.20
C VAL A 10 6.29 -7.37 -4.62
N ALA A 11 5.52 -6.48 -3.99
CA ALA A 11 5.58 -5.05 -4.26
C ALA A 11 6.97 -4.43 -3.97
N SER A 12 7.66 -4.94 -2.95
CA SER A 12 8.96 -4.46 -2.48
C SER A 12 10.16 -5.04 -3.24
N THR A 13 9.94 -5.88 -4.25
CA THR A 13 11.03 -6.54 -4.99
C THR A 13 12.02 -5.54 -5.59
N LYS A 14 13.32 -5.70 -5.34
CA LYS A 14 14.41 -4.80 -5.75
C LYS A 14 14.35 -3.38 -5.15
N ARG A 15 13.53 -3.17 -4.11
CA ARG A 15 13.52 -1.93 -3.33
C ARG A 15 14.41 -2.05 -2.09
N PRO A 16 14.95 -0.94 -1.55
CA PRO A 16 15.78 -0.96 -0.35
C PRO A 16 14.93 -1.13 0.93
N ILE A 17 14.09 -2.16 0.97
CA ILE A 17 13.20 -2.46 2.10
C ILE A 17 13.61 -3.82 2.65
N SER A 18 14.08 -3.85 3.90
CA SER A 18 14.53 -5.09 4.51
C SER A 18 13.34 -6.01 4.80
N ARG A 19 13.62 -7.32 4.90
CA ARG A 19 12.61 -8.29 5.31
C ARG A 19 12.06 -8.00 6.71
N GLU A 20 12.93 -7.59 7.62
CA GLU A 20 12.57 -7.20 8.98
C GLU A 20 11.59 -6.02 8.97
N THR A 21 11.83 -4.98 8.16
CA THR A 21 10.92 -3.85 8.00
C THR A 21 9.52 -4.32 7.55
N MET A 22 9.46 -5.23 6.57
CA MET A 22 8.17 -5.78 6.11
C MET A 22 7.47 -6.62 7.18
N GLU A 23 8.21 -7.42 7.94
CA GLU A 23 7.65 -8.23 9.03
C GLU A 23 7.14 -7.35 10.18
N ASN A 24 7.87 -6.29 10.54
CA ASN A 24 7.48 -5.29 11.54
C ASN A 24 6.21 -4.55 11.10
N MET A 25 6.14 -4.11 9.84
CA MET A 25 4.93 -3.50 9.28
C MET A 25 3.72 -4.42 9.43
N VAL A 26 3.85 -5.70 9.04
CA VAL A 26 2.76 -6.69 9.16
C VAL A 26 2.36 -6.92 10.61
N SER A 27 3.31 -6.92 11.55
CA SER A 27 3.01 -7.05 12.98
C SER A 27 2.25 -5.83 13.50
N GLN A 28 2.71 -4.61 13.23
CA GLN A 28 2.02 -3.36 13.62
C GLN A 28 0.60 -3.27 13.06
N LEU A 29 0.42 -3.66 11.79
CA LEU A 29 -0.89 -3.76 11.16
C LEU A 29 -1.78 -4.75 11.92
N THR A 30 -1.27 -5.94 12.24
CA THR A 30 -2.03 -6.98 12.93
C THR A 30 -2.42 -6.55 14.35
N GLU A 31 -1.51 -5.92 15.09
CA GLU A 31 -1.76 -5.38 16.43
C GLU A 31 -2.82 -4.28 16.41
N SER A 32 -2.71 -3.34 15.45
CA SER A 32 -3.68 -2.27 15.27
C SER A 32 -5.08 -2.83 14.98
N LEU A 33 -5.17 -3.87 14.16
CA LEU A 33 -6.43 -4.54 13.84
C LEU A 33 -7.02 -5.29 15.04
N GLN A 34 -6.19 -5.95 15.84
CA GLN A 34 -6.62 -6.61 17.07
C GLN A 34 -7.16 -5.59 18.09
N ALA A 35 -6.52 -4.43 18.20
CA ALA A 35 -6.95 -3.35 19.08
C ALA A 35 -8.32 -2.78 18.73
N LEU A 36 -8.78 -2.91 17.47
CA LEU A 36 -10.13 -2.51 17.06
C LEU A 36 -11.23 -3.42 17.61
N GLY A 37 -10.90 -4.57 18.21
CA GLY A 37 -11.86 -5.48 18.86
C GLY A 37 -12.85 -6.13 17.90
N ARG A 38 -12.57 -6.13 16.59
CA ARG A 38 -13.46 -6.70 15.57
C ARG A 38 -13.10 -8.16 15.30
N SER A 39 -14.11 -9.03 15.29
CA SER A 39 -13.97 -10.44 14.90
C SER A 39 -13.66 -10.60 13.41
N GLU A 40 -14.11 -9.66 12.58
CA GLU A 40 -13.87 -9.63 11.14
C GLU A 40 -13.33 -8.27 10.71
N VAL A 41 -12.26 -8.31 9.90
CA VAL A 41 -11.60 -7.13 9.37
C VAL A 41 -11.78 -7.10 7.85
N PRO A 42 -12.37 -6.02 7.30
CA PRO A 42 -12.48 -5.87 5.85
C PRO A 42 -11.09 -5.81 5.19
N SER A 43 -10.89 -6.55 4.11
CA SER A 43 -9.65 -6.50 3.30
C SER A 43 -9.32 -5.08 2.83
N LYS A 44 -10.35 -4.25 2.61
CA LYS A 44 -10.20 -2.85 2.26
C LYS A 44 -9.42 -2.08 3.33
N LEU A 45 -9.74 -2.28 4.60
CA LEU A 45 -9.04 -1.63 5.71
C LEU A 45 -7.56 -2.04 5.74
N ILE A 46 -7.29 -3.34 5.62
CA ILE A 46 -5.93 -3.89 5.63
C ILE A 46 -5.10 -3.27 4.50
N GLY A 47 -5.62 -3.28 3.27
CA GLY A 47 -4.89 -2.75 2.12
C GLY A 47 -4.66 -1.25 2.20
N GLY A 48 -5.62 -0.48 2.72
CA GLY A 48 -5.43 0.96 2.98
C GLY A 48 -4.28 1.22 3.95
N MET A 49 -4.22 0.49 5.07
CA MET A 49 -3.13 0.65 6.04
C MET A 49 -1.76 0.24 5.47
N VAL A 50 -1.71 -0.76 4.56
CA VAL A 50 -0.47 -1.13 3.85
C VAL A 50 -0.02 0.00 2.92
N LEU A 51 -0.96 0.57 2.17
CA LEU A 51 -0.70 1.71 1.31
C LEU A 51 -0.14 2.88 2.11
N ASP A 52 -0.75 3.23 3.24
CA ASP A 52 -0.26 4.32 4.10
C ASP A 52 1.19 4.07 4.54
N GLN A 53 1.51 2.87 5.02
CA GLN A 53 2.87 2.50 5.43
C GLN A 53 3.86 2.56 4.25
N LEU A 54 3.51 1.99 3.10
CA LEU A 54 4.37 2.00 1.92
C LEU A 54 4.59 3.41 1.37
N ALA A 55 3.61 4.31 1.47
CA ALA A 55 3.75 5.70 1.02
C ALA A 55 4.88 6.43 1.77
N HIS A 56 5.08 6.08 3.05
CA HIS A 56 6.15 6.62 3.89
C HIS A 56 7.50 5.92 3.68
N ILE A 57 7.49 4.62 3.39
CA ILE A 57 8.71 3.81 3.30
C ILE A 57 9.33 3.89 1.90
N ASP A 58 8.52 3.68 0.86
CA ASP A 58 8.98 3.61 -0.52
C ASP A 58 7.82 3.79 -1.52
N GLN A 59 7.81 4.94 -2.20
CA GLN A 59 6.77 5.28 -3.16
C GLN A 59 6.68 4.31 -4.37
N VAL A 60 7.77 3.63 -4.74
CA VAL A 60 7.72 2.65 -5.85
C VAL A 60 7.07 1.36 -5.40
N ALA A 61 7.38 0.87 -4.19
CA ALA A 61 6.69 -0.26 -3.59
C ALA A 61 5.21 0.05 -3.35
N TYR A 62 4.89 1.28 -2.92
CA TYR A 62 3.53 1.77 -2.85
C TYR A 62 2.80 1.58 -4.17
N ILE A 63 3.34 2.14 -5.26
CA ILE A 63 2.67 2.12 -6.58
C ILE A 63 2.44 0.68 -7.05
N ARG A 64 3.41 -0.22 -6.84
CA ARG A 64 3.29 -1.63 -7.24
C ARG A 64 2.26 -2.40 -6.41
N PHE A 65 2.08 -2.03 -5.15
CA PHE A 65 1.03 -2.60 -4.31
C PHE A 65 -0.34 -2.02 -4.70
N ALA A 66 -0.42 -0.69 -4.85
CA ALA A 66 -1.60 0.05 -5.24
C ALA A 66 -2.17 -0.45 -6.57
N SER A 67 -1.32 -0.71 -7.56
CA SER A 67 -1.78 -1.14 -8.89
C SER A 67 -2.60 -2.43 -8.84
N VAL A 68 -2.25 -3.36 -7.94
CA VAL A 68 -3.00 -4.60 -7.76
C VAL A 68 -4.18 -4.40 -6.82
N TYR A 69 -3.99 -3.69 -5.72
CA TYR A 69 -5.02 -3.54 -4.69
C TYR A 69 -6.19 -2.65 -5.12
N LEU A 70 -5.92 -1.58 -5.88
CA LEU A 70 -6.92 -0.66 -6.43
C LEU A 70 -7.44 -1.10 -7.81
N ASP A 71 -6.99 -2.27 -8.31
CA ASP A 71 -7.33 -2.78 -9.63
C ASP A 71 -7.06 -1.75 -10.75
N MET A 72 -5.85 -1.16 -10.71
CA MET A 72 -5.47 -0.12 -11.66
C MET A 72 -5.16 -0.78 -13.01
N ASN A 73 -6.04 -0.58 -13.98
CA ASN A 73 -6.05 -1.30 -15.25
C ASN A 73 -5.47 -0.51 -16.41
N ASP A 74 -5.21 0.79 -16.22
CA ASP A 74 -4.64 1.63 -17.25
C ASP A 74 -3.54 2.60 -16.76
N LEU A 75 -2.86 3.20 -17.74
CA LEU A 75 -1.76 4.15 -17.48
C LEU A 75 -2.26 5.49 -16.93
N ALA A 76 -3.53 5.86 -17.14
CA ALA A 76 -4.09 7.12 -16.65
C ALA A 76 -4.33 7.05 -15.14
N GLU A 77 -4.87 5.93 -14.65
CA GLU A 77 -5.01 5.63 -13.22
C GLU A 77 -3.64 5.60 -12.54
N LEU A 78 -2.65 4.92 -13.15
CA LEU A 78 -1.27 4.90 -12.66
C LEU A 78 -0.66 6.28 -12.56
N ARG A 79 -0.83 7.11 -13.60
CA ARG A 79 -0.35 8.48 -13.61
C ARG A 79 -1.01 9.32 -12.52
N SER A 80 -2.34 9.22 -12.39
CA SER A 80 -3.09 9.95 -11.36
C SER A 80 -2.57 9.62 -9.96
N GLU A 81 -2.28 8.36 -9.70
CA GLU A 81 -1.77 7.92 -8.40
C GLU A 81 -0.33 8.40 -8.15
N ILE A 82 0.52 8.40 -9.18
CA ILE A 82 1.87 8.99 -9.12
C ILE A 82 1.80 10.49 -8.84
N ASP A 83 0.93 11.22 -9.53
CA ASP A 83 0.73 12.66 -9.34
C ASP A 83 0.25 12.96 -7.90
N ARG A 84 -0.69 12.15 -7.38
CA ARG A 84 -1.16 12.21 -5.98
C ARG A 84 -0.02 12.03 -4.98
N LEU A 85 0.87 11.05 -5.19
CA LEU A 85 2.03 10.82 -4.32
C LEU A 85 3.07 11.94 -4.37
N MET A 86 3.19 12.62 -5.51
CA MET A 86 4.07 13.77 -5.67
C MET A 86 3.45 15.07 -5.13
N GLY A 87 2.22 15.03 -4.60
CA GLY A 87 1.50 16.21 -4.15
C GLY A 87 1.16 17.17 -5.30
N ARG A 88 1.06 16.67 -6.53
CA ARG A 88 0.64 17.46 -7.68
C ARG A 88 -0.90 17.42 -7.77
N PRO A 89 -1.56 18.54 -8.10
CA PRO A 89 -2.99 18.52 -8.38
C PRO A 89 -3.24 17.57 -9.55
N SER A 90 -4.29 16.75 -9.43
CA SER A 90 -4.67 15.84 -10.50
C SER A 90 -4.96 16.66 -11.76
N SER A 91 -4.48 16.19 -12.92
CA SER A 91 -4.75 16.86 -14.20
C SER A 91 -6.26 16.97 -14.51
N SER A 92 -7.11 16.21 -13.81
CA SER A 92 -8.57 16.28 -13.89
C SER A 92 -9.20 17.46 -13.13
N GLU A 93 -8.45 18.16 -12.27
CA GLU A 93 -8.94 19.33 -11.50
C GLU A 93 -8.62 20.66 -12.19
N LEU A 94 -7.86 20.63 -13.29
CA LEU A 94 -7.44 21.80 -14.07
C LEU A 94 -8.27 22.00 -15.36
N SER A 95 -9.37 21.26 -15.52
CA SER A 95 -10.30 21.35 -16.66
C SER A 95 -11.65 21.92 -16.25
#